data_AF-A0A1J3F976-F1
#
_entry.id   AF-A0A1J3F976-F1
#
_cell.length_a   1.000
_cell.length_b   1.000
_cell.length_c   1.000
_cell.angle_alpha   90.00
_cell.angle_beta   90.00
_cell.angle_gamma   90.00
#
_symmetry.space_group_name_H-M   'P 1'
#
loop_
_entity.id
_entity.type
_entity.pdbx_description
1 polymer ?
#
loop_
_entity_poly.entity_id
_entity_poly.type
_entity_poly.pdbx_seq_one_letter_code
_entity_poly.pdbx_strand_id
1 'polypeptide(L)'
;ERTDDVNELKKYDIVLTTYSTLAVEEPWEDSPVKKMEWLRIILDEAHNIKNANAQQSRVVCKLKASRRWAVTGTPIQNGSFDLYSLMAFLRFEPFSIKSYWQSLIQRPLGQGNKNGLSRLQVLMATISLRRTKEKSLIGLPAKTVETCYVELSPEERQLYDHMEGEAKGVVQNLINSGSLMRNYSTVLSIILRLRQICDDISLCPPELRSFTTSTSIEDVTGRPELLQ
;
A
#
# COMPACT_ATOMS: atom_id res chain seq x y z
N GLU A 1 -8.17 -16.85 -22.95
CA GLU A 1 -7.28 -15.86 -23.57
C GLU A 1 -7.91 -14.48 -23.48
N ARG A 2 -7.12 -13.41 -23.60
CA ARG A 2 -7.64 -12.03 -23.56
C ARG A 2 -8.31 -11.74 -24.91
N THR A 3 -9.56 -11.28 -24.89
CA THR A 3 -10.29 -10.88 -26.09
C THR A 3 -10.56 -9.38 -26.07
N ASP A 4 -10.39 -8.75 -27.22
CA ASP A 4 -10.72 -7.34 -27.44
C ASP A 4 -12.15 -7.18 -28.01
N ASP A 5 -12.86 -8.30 -28.26
CA ASP A 5 -14.22 -8.30 -28.79
C ASP A 5 -15.26 -8.30 -27.66
N VAL A 6 -16.10 -7.26 -27.66
CA VAL A 6 -17.26 -7.12 -26.78
C VAL A 6 -18.25 -8.28 -26.95
N ASN A 7 -18.46 -8.75 -28.18
CA ASN A 7 -19.43 -9.81 -28.45
C ASN A 7 -18.97 -11.16 -27.92
N GLU A 8 -17.66 -11.38 -27.89
CA GLU A 8 -17.08 -12.55 -27.26
C GLU A 8 -17.22 -12.49 -25.74
N LEU A 9 -16.92 -11.34 -25.12
CA LEU A 9 -17.09 -11.15 -23.67
C LEU A 9 -18.54 -11.35 -23.20
N LYS A 10 -19.52 -10.95 -24.03
CA LYS A 10 -20.95 -11.17 -23.77
C LYS A 10 -21.37 -12.64 -23.70
N LYS A 11 -20.56 -13.58 -24.21
CA LYS A 11 -20.86 -15.02 -24.14
C LYS A 11 -20.60 -15.60 -22.76
N TYR A 12 -19.85 -14.90 -21.91
CA TYR A 12 -19.46 -15.37 -20.58
C TYR A 12 -20.30 -14.73 -19.49
N ASP A 13 -20.69 -15.52 -18.49
CA ASP A 13 -21.41 -15.03 -17.31
C ASP A 13 -20.49 -14.31 -16.32
N ILE A 14 -19.21 -14.69 -16.28
CA ILE A 14 -18.20 -14.18 -15.34
C ILE A 14 -16.94 -13.82 -16.12
N VAL A 15 -16.46 -12.60 -15.89
CA VAL A 15 -15.20 -12.10 -16.45
C VAL A 15 -14.29 -11.74 -15.30
N LEU A 16 -13.09 -12.33 -15.28
CA LEU A 16 -12.06 -12.04 -14.29
C LEU A 16 -10.96 -11.20 -14.93
N THR A 17 -10.52 -10.17 -14.22
CA THR A 17 -9.43 -9.28 -14.65
C THR A 17 -8.71 -8.71 -13.43
N THR A 18 -7.60 -8.02 -13.66
CA THR A 18 -6.79 -7.41 -12.61
C THR A 18 -6.89 -5.89 -12.66
N TYR A 19 -6.62 -5.23 -11.52
CA TYR A 19 -6.57 -3.77 -11.45
C TYR A 19 -5.55 -3.16 -12.41
N SER A 20 -4.40 -3.80 -12.59
CA SER A 20 -3.34 -3.34 -13.51
C SER A 20 -3.78 -3.45 -14.97
N THR A 21 -4.42 -4.55 -15.37
CA THR A 21 -5.00 -4.68 -16.71
C THR A 21 -6.01 -3.57 -17.00
N LEU A 22 -6.93 -3.30 -16.06
CA LEU A 22 -7.88 -2.20 -16.21
C LEU A 22 -7.19 -0.83 -16.29
N ALA A 23 -6.15 -0.60 -15.50
CA ALA A 23 -5.39 0.64 -15.57
C ALA A 23 -4.75 0.84 -16.94
N VAL A 24 -4.10 -0.19 -17.49
CA VAL A 24 -3.49 -0.16 -18.83
C VAL A 24 -4.53 0.13 -19.92
N GLU A 25 -5.76 -0.36 -19.77
CA GLU A 25 -6.85 -0.11 -20.72
C GLU A 25 -7.55 1.26 -20.55
N GLU A 26 -7.18 2.07 -19.55
CA GLU A 26 -7.78 3.42 -19.37
C GLU A 26 -7.72 4.29 -20.64
N PRO A 27 -6.63 4.33 -21.42
CA PRO A 27 -6.57 5.18 -22.61
C PRO A 27 -7.38 4.61 -23.79
N TRP A 28 -7.73 3.32 -23.76
CA TRP A 28 -8.34 2.65 -24.90
C TRP A 28 -9.86 2.85 -24.86
N GLU A 29 -10.38 3.77 -25.67
CA GLU A 29 -11.85 3.97 -25.79
C GLU A 29 -12.56 2.71 -26.30
N ASP A 30 -11.86 1.91 -27.09
CA ASP A 30 -12.37 0.65 -27.62
C ASP A 30 -12.28 -0.54 -26.65
N SER A 31 -11.76 -0.34 -25.42
CA SER A 31 -11.69 -1.41 -24.42
C SER A 31 -13.10 -2.01 -24.21
N PRO A 32 -13.24 -3.33 -24.36
CA PRO A 32 -14.55 -3.96 -24.30
C PRO A 32 -15.17 -3.82 -22.92
N VAL A 33 -14.35 -3.74 -21.87
CA VAL A 33 -14.80 -3.60 -20.47
C VAL A 33 -15.53 -2.27 -20.23
N LYS A 34 -15.20 -1.21 -20.98
CA LYS A 34 -15.87 0.10 -20.88
C LYS A 34 -17.16 0.19 -21.68
N LYS A 35 -17.23 -0.52 -22.81
CA LYS A 35 -18.40 -0.55 -23.70
C LYS A 35 -19.54 -1.40 -23.13
N MET A 36 -19.22 -2.34 -22.26
CA MET A 36 -20.21 -3.18 -21.59
C MET A 36 -20.88 -2.47 -20.42
N GLU A 37 -22.18 -2.71 -20.27
CA GLU A 37 -22.91 -2.41 -19.05
C GLU A 37 -22.96 -3.68 -18.19
N TRP A 38 -22.25 -3.66 -17.06
CA TRP A 38 -22.11 -4.82 -16.20
C TRP A 38 -23.30 -4.96 -15.26
N LEU A 39 -23.82 -6.18 -15.09
CA LEU A 39 -24.82 -6.42 -14.04
C LEU A 39 -24.23 -6.14 -12.65
N ARG A 40 -23.00 -6.60 -12.41
CA ARG A 40 -22.29 -6.44 -11.14
C ARG A 40 -20.79 -6.31 -11.35
N ILE A 41 -20.17 -5.39 -10.61
CA ILE A 41 -18.71 -5.34 -10.43
C ILE A 41 -18.39 -5.70 -8.97
N ILE A 42 -17.44 -6.63 -8.79
CA ILE A 42 -16.95 -7.04 -7.48
C ILE A 42 -15.46 -6.71 -7.41
N LEU A 43 -15.10 -5.90 -6.42
CA LEU A 43 -13.70 -5.60 -6.11
C LEU A 43 -13.22 -6.50 -4.99
N ASP A 44 -12.25 -7.35 -5.29
CA ASP A 44 -11.51 -8.07 -4.27
C ASP A 44 -10.32 -7.24 -3.78
N GLU A 45 -10.01 -7.35 -2.50
CA GLU A 45 -9.11 -6.46 -1.77
C GLU A 45 -9.28 -4.99 -2.15
N ALA A 46 -10.51 -4.49 -2.00
CA ALA A 46 -10.92 -3.16 -2.43
C ALA A 46 -10.12 -2.01 -1.79
N HIS A 47 -9.29 -2.28 -0.78
CA HIS A 47 -8.33 -1.31 -0.27
C HIS A 47 -7.27 -0.89 -1.33
N ASN A 48 -7.11 -1.65 -2.42
CA ASN A 48 -6.30 -1.28 -3.58
C ASN A 48 -6.73 0.05 -4.24
N ILE A 49 -8.00 0.42 -4.16
CA ILE A 49 -8.51 1.69 -4.73
C ILE A 49 -8.54 2.85 -3.72
N LYS A 50 -7.84 2.75 -2.58
CA LYS A 50 -7.85 3.75 -1.49
C LYS A 50 -7.52 5.18 -1.94
N ASN A 51 -6.69 5.34 -2.97
CA ASN A 51 -6.41 6.65 -3.56
C ASN A 51 -7.34 6.91 -4.77
N ALA A 52 -8.33 7.78 -4.60
CA ALA A 52 -9.28 8.14 -5.66
C ALA A 52 -8.63 8.78 -6.90
N ASN A 53 -7.44 9.37 -6.77
CA ASN A 53 -6.72 10.00 -7.88
C ASN A 53 -5.88 8.99 -8.69
N ALA A 54 -5.63 7.79 -8.14
CA ALA A 54 -4.86 6.78 -8.83
C ALA A 54 -5.59 6.30 -10.10
N GLN A 55 -4.81 5.97 -11.14
CA GLN A 55 -5.31 5.52 -12.43
C GLN A 55 -6.28 4.33 -12.28
N GLN A 56 -5.86 3.29 -11.54
CA GLN A 56 -6.67 2.10 -11.28
C GLN A 56 -8.03 2.43 -10.62
N SER A 57 -8.04 3.33 -9.64
CA SER A 57 -9.26 3.75 -8.94
C SER A 57 -10.20 4.50 -9.86
N ARG A 58 -9.66 5.41 -10.69
CA ARG A 58 -10.44 6.19 -11.66
C ARG A 58 -11.10 5.28 -12.68
N VAL A 59 -10.38 4.31 -13.23
CA VAL A 59 -10.92 3.36 -14.22
C VAL A 59 -12.06 2.56 -13.61
N VAL A 60 -11.82 1.93 -12.47
CA VAL A 60 -12.81 1.07 -11.81
C VAL A 60 -14.07 1.83 -11.43
N CYS A 61 -13.94 3.08 -10.97
CA CYS A 61 -15.10 3.93 -10.66
C CYS A 61 -15.92 4.30 -11.93
N LYS A 62 -15.26 4.51 -13.07
CA LYS A 62 -15.89 4.87 -14.35
C LYS A 62 -16.67 3.74 -15.02
N LEU A 63 -16.32 2.47 -14.75
CA LEU A 63 -17.01 1.32 -15.33
C LEU A 63 -18.52 1.41 -15.10
N LYS A 64 -19.34 1.02 -16.09
CA LYS A 64 -20.80 1.08 -15.97
C LYS A 64 -21.32 -0.21 -15.36
N ALA A 65 -22.03 -0.11 -14.24
CA ALA A 65 -22.62 -1.28 -13.60
C ALA A 65 -23.88 -0.96 -12.80
N SER A 66 -24.84 -1.88 -12.79
CA SER A 66 -26.07 -1.76 -11.98
C SER A 66 -25.83 -2.06 -10.50
N ARG A 67 -24.90 -2.96 -10.18
CA ARG A 67 -24.59 -3.39 -8.79
C ARG A 67 -23.09 -3.35 -8.54
N ARG A 68 -22.68 -2.99 -7.32
CA ARG A 68 -21.25 -2.83 -6.98
C ARG A 68 -20.97 -3.36 -5.60
N TRP A 69 -20.02 -4.27 -5.49
CA TRP A 69 -19.56 -4.85 -4.23
C TRP A 69 -18.07 -4.60 -4.03
N ALA A 70 -17.69 -4.33 -2.79
CA ALA A 70 -16.32 -4.18 -2.37
C ALA A 70 -16.04 -5.19 -1.24
N VAL A 71 -15.08 -6.07 -1.46
CA VAL A 71 -14.64 -7.09 -0.52
C VAL A 71 -13.25 -6.68 -0.05
N THR A 72 -13.10 -6.48 1.26
CA THR A 72 -11.81 -6.09 1.86
C THR A 72 -11.82 -6.41 3.35
N GLY A 73 -10.70 -6.93 3.86
CA GLY A 73 -10.50 -7.10 5.30
C GLY A 73 -10.22 -5.78 6.04
N THR A 74 -9.66 -4.79 5.33
CA THR A 74 -9.18 -3.53 5.89
C THR A 74 -9.69 -2.34 5.06
N PRO A 75 -10.94 -1.89 5.25
CA PRO A 75 -11.52 -0.81 4.44
C PRO A 75 -10.88 0.57 4.70
N ILE A 76 -10.17 0.74 5.82
CA ILE A 76 -9.46 1.96 6.20
C ILE A 76 -8.05 1.55 6.62
N GLN A 77 -7.02 2.08 5.96
CA GLN A 77 -5.60 1.79 6.25
C GLN A 77 -4.85 3.04 6.72
N ASN A 78 -4.99 4.14 5.97
CA ASN A 78 -4.24 5.37 6.17
C ASN A 78 -5.11 6.47 6.82
N GLY A 79 -6.37 6.58 6.40
CA GLY A 79 -7.25 7.64 6.89
C GLY A 79 -8.64 7.60 6.28
N SER A 80 -9.48 8.57 6.66
CA SER A 80 -10.89 8.59 6.24
C SER A 80 -11.08 8.68 4.72
N PHE A 81 -10.12 9.23 3.97
CA PHE A 81 -10.18 9.28 2.51
C PHE A 81 -10.14 7.90 1.83
N ASP A 82 -9.63 6.87 2.50
CA ASP A 82 -9.71 5.50 1.98
C ASP A 82 -11.17 5.08 1.81
N LEU A 83 -12.03 5.47 2.76
CA LEU A 83 -13.46 5.17 2.70
C LEU A 83 -14.18 6.02 1.64
N TYR A 84 -13.77 7.27 1.43
CA TYR A 84 -14.30 8.10 0.33
C TYR A 84 -14.13 7.41 -1.02
N SER A 85 -12.96 6.82 -1.27
CA SER A 85 -12.70 6.11 -2.53
C SER A 85 -13.65 4.93 -2.73
N LEU A 86 -13.98 4.22 -1.65
CA LEU A 86 -15.03 3.18 -1.68
C LEU A 86 -16.42 3.78 -1.90
N MET A 87 -16.75 4.94 -1.31
CA MET A 87 -18.05 5.61 -1.54
C MET A 87 -18.22 6.06 -2.99
N ALA A 88 -17.16 6.61 -3.59
CA ALA A 88 -17.13 6.98 -4.98
C ALA A 88 -17.33 5.75 -5.90
N PHE A 89 -16.67 4.63 -5.58
CA PHE A 89 -16.89 3.38 -6.30
C PHE A 89 -18.33 2.89 -6.14
N LEU A 90 -18.86 2.81 -4.91
CA LEU A 90 -20.22 2.31 -4.62
C LEU A 90 -21.33 3.27 -5.11
N ARG A 91 -20.99 4.50 -5.49
CA ARG A 91 -21.92 5.59 -5.87
C ARG A 91 -22.94 5.90 -4.76
N PHE A 92 -22.47 5.95 -3.52
CA PHE A 92 -23.30 6.21 -2.35
C PHE A 92 -23.46 7.71 -2.09
N GLU A 93 -24.51 8.31 -2.65
CA GLU A 93 -24.80 9.74 -2.49
C GLU A 93 -25.25 10.10 -1.07
N PRO A 94 -24.87 11.28 -0.52
CA PRO A 94 -24.00 12.30 -1.11
C PRO A 94 -22.49 12.03 -0.87
N PHE A 95 -22.13 10.92 -0.22
CA PHE A 95 -20.76 10.64 0.23
C PHE A 95 -19.80 10.23 -0.88
N SER A 96 -20.31 9.87 -2.06
CA SER A 96 -19.56 9.73 -3.30
C SER A 96 -19.00 11.05 -3.82
N ILE A 97 -19.57 12.20 -3.42
CA ILE A 97 -19.13 13.52 -3.86
C ILE A 97 -18.09 14.07 -2.89
N LYS A 98 -16.92 14.42 -3.44
CA LYS A 98 -15.75 14.90 -2.68
C LYS A 98 -16.05 16.08 -1.75
N SER A 99 -16.80 17.08 -2.21
CA SER A 99 -17.09 18.29 -1.43
C SER A 99 -17.93 17.99 -0.18
N TYR A 100 -18.93 17.11 -0.31
CA TYR A 100 -19.74 16.63 0.81
C TYR A 100 -18.91 15.78 1.77
N TRP A 101 -18.05 14.90 1.26
CA TRP A 101 -17.13 14.13 2.10
C TRP A 101 -16.25 15.05 2.97
N GLN A 102 -15.66 16.07 2.33
CA GLN A 102 -14.79 17.03 2.99
C GLN A 102 -15.51 17.80 4.10
N SER A 103 -16.73 18.27 3.84
CA SER A 103 -17.49 19.09 4.79
C SER A 103 -18.13 18.28 5.93
N LEU A 104 -18.65 17.09 5.63
CA LEU A 104 -19.43 16.29 6.58
C LEU A 104 -18.58 15.33 7.42
N ILE A 105 -17.46 14.85 6.87
CA ILE A 105 -16.63 13.81 7.49
C ILE A 105 -15.22 14.34 7.77
N GLN A 106 -14.47 14.72 6.72
CA GLN A 106 -13.03 14.99 6.86
C GLN A 106 -12.72 16.19 7.76
N ARG A 107 -13.34 17.35 7.52
CA ARG A 107 -13.07 18.57 8.30
C ARG A 107 -13.49 18.41 9.78
N PRO A 108 -14.69 17.88 10.09
CA PRO A 108 -15.05 17.56 11.48
C PRO A 108 -14.08 16.58 12.16
N LEU A 109 -13.62 15.53 11.46
CA LEU A 109 -12.62 14.59 12.00
C LEU A 109 -11.29 15.27 12.29
N GLY A 110 -10.79 16.11 11.37
CA GLY A 110 -9.54 16.85 11.57
C GLY A 110 -9.58 17.87 12.71
N GLN A 111 -10.77 18.37 13.04
CA GLN A 111 -11.02 19.26 14.18
C GLN A 111 -11.27 18.52 15.50
N GLY A 112 -11.19 17.19 15.52
CA GLY A 112 -11.50 16.38 16.71
C GLY A 112 -12.99 16.37 17.08
N ASN A 113 -13.88 16.76 16.16
CA ASN A 113 -15.32 16.80 16.41
C ASN A 113 -15.90 15.38 16.42
N LYS A 114 -16.48 14.98 17.55
CA LYS A 114 -17.11 13.66 17.75
C LYS A 114 -18.19 13.34 16.71
N ASN A 115 -18.86 14.36 16.16
CA ASN A 115 -19.87 14.19 15.12
C ASN A 115 -19.29 13.63 13.82
N GLY A 116 -18.03 13.96 13.47
CA GLY A 116 -17.35 13.41 12.30
C GLY A 116 -17.12 11.91 12.43
N LEU A 117 -16.66 11.47 13.61
CA LEU A 117 -16.44 10.06 13.90
C LEU A 117 -17.75 9.26 13.95
N SER A 118 -18.77 9.81 14.60
CA SER A 118 -20.10 9.17 14.68
C SER A 118 -20.69 8.96 13.29
N ARG A 119 -20.65 9.98 12.41
CA ARG A 119 -21.11 9.83 11.02
C ARG A 119 -20.34 8.75 10.26
N LEU A 120 -19.03 8.68 10.43
CA LEU A 120 -18.19 7.64 9.80
C LEU A 120 -18.58 6.24 10.28
N GLN A 121 -18.81 6.07 11.59
CA GLN A 121 -19.24 4.80 12.18
C GLN A 121 -20.62 4.37 11.67
N VAL A 122 -21.58 5.29 11.63
CA VAL A 122 -22.92 5.04 11.09
C VAL A 122 -22.84 4.67 9.61
N LEU A 123 -22.06 5.40 8.83
CA LEU A 123 -21.85 5.11 7.42
C LEU A 123 -21.31 3.69 7.22
N MET A 124 -20.23 3.33 7.93
CA MET A 124 -19.66 1.99 7.90
C MET A 124 -20.67 0.91 8.30
N ALA A 125 -21.46 1.13 9.36
CA ALA A 125 -22.46 0.18 9.81
C ALA A 125 -23.57 -0.04 8.77
N THR A 126 -23.94 1.00 8.01
CA THR A 126 -24.99 0.92 6.99
C THR A 126 -24.53 0.23 5.70
N ILE A 127 -23.30 0.49 5.26
CA ILE A 127 -22.79 0.02 3.96
C ILE A 127 -22.08 -1.34 4.03
N SER A 128 -21.65 -1.77 5.23
CA SER A 128 -20.76 -2.92 5.38
C SER A 128 -21.39 -4.03 6.20
N LEU A 129 -21.20 -5.26 5.74
CA LEU A 129 -21.43 -6.45 6.53
C LEU A 129 -20.08 -6.93 7.07
N ARG A 130 -19.76 -6.57 8.32
CA ARG A 130 -18.50 -6.93 8.97
C ARG A 130 -18.72 -7.98 10.06
N ARG A 131 -18.07 -9.13 9.92
CA ARG A 131 -17.99 -10.18 10.95
C ARG A 131 -16.58 -10.21 11.54
N THR A 132 -16.46 -10.28 12.85
CA THR A 132 -15.17 -10.43 13.54
C THR A 132 -14.94 -11.89 13.90
N LYS A 133 -13.68 -12.31 14.03
CA LYS A 133 -13.31 -13.67 14.44
C LYS A 133 -13.91 -14.05 15.80
N GLU A 134 -14.04 -13.09 16.72
CA GLU A 134 -14.68 -13.27 18.03
C GLU A 134 -16.18 -13.59 17.96
N LYS A 135 -16.88 -13.07 16.94
CA LYS A 135 -18.32 -13.35 16.70
C LYS A 135 -18.54 -14.50 15.72
N SER A 136 -17.46 -15.18 15.34
CA SER A 136 -17.48 -16.26 14.36
C SER A 136 -17.84 -17.58 15.03
N LEU A 137 -18.61 -18.43 14.34
CA LEU A 137 -18.88 -19.83 14.70
C LEU A 137 -17.64 -20.73 14.59
N ILE A 138 -16.52 -20.18 14.12
CA ILE A 138 -15.28 -20.91 13.88
C ILE A 138 -14.50 -20.88 15.20
N GLY A 139 -14.47 -22.02 15.89
CA GLY A 139 -13.74 -22.23 17.15
C GLY A 139 -12.21 -22.17 16.96
N LEU A 140 -11.69 -20.99 16.65
CA LEU A 140 -10.26 -20.74 16.52
C LEU A 140 -9.60 -20.79 17.90
N PRO A 141 -8.39 -21.37 18.03
CA PRO A 141 -7.63 -21.29 19.27
C PRO A 141 -7.25 -19.84 19.58
N ALA A 142 -6.94 -19.58 20.85
CA ALA A 142 -6.47 -18.27 21.28
C ALA A 142 -5.18 -17.89 20.53
N LYS A 143 -5.08 -16.63 20.11
CA LYS A 143 -3.86 -16.09 19.49
C LYS A 143 -2.82 -15.81 20.58
N THR A 144 -1.71 -16.54 20.58
CA THR A 144 -0.53 -16.21 21.39
C THR A 144 0.40 -15.28 20.59
N VAL A 145 0.87 -14.20 21.20
CA VAL A 145 1.86 -13.30 20.63
C VAL A 145 3.02 -13.23 21.60
N GLU A 146 4.20 -13.67 21.15
CA GLU A 146 5.43 -13.63 21.92
C GLU A 146 6.39 -12.66 21.26
N THR A 147 6.94 -11.73 22.04
CA THR A 147 7.97 -10.79 21.57
C THR A 147 9.33 -11.39 21.90
N CYS A 148 10.03 -11.87 20.90
CA CYS A 148 11.40 -12.36 21.03
C CYS A 148 12.37 -11.22 20.74
N TYR A 149 13.13 -10.80 21.74
CA TYR A 149 14.21 -9.84 21.54
C TYR A 149 15.44 -10.57 21.01
N VAL A 150 16.05 -10.01 19.98
CA VAL A 150 17.28 -10.51 19.37
C VAL A 150 18.38 -9.48 19.60
N GLU A 151 19.55 -9.94 20.03
CA GLU A 151 20.73 -9.11 20.12
C GLU A 151 21.51 -9.23 18.81
N LEU A 152 21.93 -8.08 18.26
CA LEU A 152 22.84 -8.06 17.12
C LEU A 152 24.19 -8.62 17.53
N SER A 153 24.86 -9.33 16.62
CA SER A 153 26.25 -9.72 16.82
C SER A 153 27.13 -8.47 17.03
N PRO A 154 28.30 -8.60 17.69
CA PRO A 154 29.22 -7.48 17.85
C PRO A 154 29.57 -6.77 16.53
N GLU A 155 29.71 -7.52 15.45
CA GLU A 155 30.03 -7.01 14.10
C GLU A 155 28.85 -6.23 13.50
N GLU A 156 27.65 -6.80 13.52
CA GLU A 156 26.43 -6.12 13.07
C GLU A 156 26.14 -4.87 13.90
N ARG A 157 26.38 -4.93 15.21
CA ARG A 157 26.17 -3.82 16.12
C ARG A 157 27.11 -2.66 15.82
N GLN A 158 28.39 -2.94 15.57
CA GLN A 158 29.34 -1.90 15.17
C GLN A 158 28.94 -1.23 13.86
N LEU A 159 28.51 -2.01 12.86
CA LEU A 159 28.03 -1.46 11.59
C LEU A 159 26.77 -0.61 11.79
N TYR A 160 25.83 -1.09 12.59
CA TYR A 160 24.60 -0.37 12.93
C TYR A 160 24.92 0.96 13.60
N ASP A 161 25.75 0.96 14.65
CA ASP A 161 26.09 2.16 15.43
C ASP A 161 26.87 3.17 14.56
N HIS A 162 27.75 2.69 13.66
CA HIS A 162 28.44 3.54 12.69
C HIS A 162 27.45 4.25 11.75
N MET A 163 26.56 3.49 11.12
CA MET A 163 25.51 4.02 10.23
C MET A 163 24.55 4.95 10.96
N GLU A 164 24.21 4.64 12.21
CA GLU A 164 23.35 5.48 13.04
C GLU A 164 24.04 6.82 13.37
N GLY A 165 25.36 6.80 13.62
CA GLY A 165 26.16 8.00 13.84
C GLY A 165 26.16 8.92 12.62
N GLU A 166 26.45 8.39 11.43
CA GLU A 166 26.41 9.14 10.18
C GLU A 166 24.99 9.68 9.88
N ALA A 167 23.98 8.82 10.07
CA ALA A 167 22.57 9.17 9.93
C ALA A 167 22.18 10.38 10.80
N LYS A 168 22.57 10.37 12.08
CA LYS A 168 22.30 11.48 13.01
C LYS A 168 22.93 12.78 12.52
N GLY A 169 24.17 12.74 12.03
CA GLY A 169 24.84 13.91 11.46
C GLY A 169 24.10 14.50 10.25
N VAL A 170 23.71 13.65 9.29
CA VAL A 170 22.97 14.07 8.09
C VAL A 170 21.61 14.64 8.46
N VAL A 171 20.84 13.97 9.32
CA VAL A 171 19.52 14.43 9.75
C VAL A 171 19.61 15.74 10.52
N GLN A 172 20.61 15.90 11.40
CA GLN A 172 20.81 17.16 12.12
C GLN A 172 21.11 18.33 11.18
N ASN A 173 21.93 18.12 10.15
CA ASN A 173 22.20 19.13 9.14
C ASN A 173 20.94 19.51 8.34
N LEU A 174 20.08 18.54 8.02
CA LEU A 174 18.79 18.78 7.36
C LEU A 174 17.81 19.56 8.25
N ILE A 175 17.82 19.30 9.56
CA ILE A 175 17.04 20.06 10.55
C ILE A 175 17.55 21.50 10.63
N ASN A 176 18.86 21.68 10.80
CA ASN A 176 19.49 23.00 10.95
C ASN A 176 19.30 23.88 9.70
N SER A 177 19.27 23.26 8.52
CA SER A 177 18.99 23.96 7.25
C SER A 177 17.50 24.17 6.96
N GLY A 178 16.59 23.70 7.83
CA GLY A 178 15.15 23.79 7.61
C GLY A 178 14.65 23.00 6.40
N SER A 179 15.45 22.08 5.87
CA SER A 179 15.19 21.38 4.60
C SER A 179 14.69 19.94 4.78
N LEU A 180 14.45 19.50 6.01
CA LEU A 180 14.04 18.13 6.37
C LEU A 180 12.85 17.63 5.54
N MET A 181 11.77 18.43 5.44
CA MET A 181 10.56 18.03 4.70
C MET A 181 10.81 17.90 3.18
N ARG A 182 11.75 18.68 2.64
CA ARG A 182 12.14 18.58 1.23
C ARG A 182 13.00 17.34 0.95
N ASN A 183 13.73 16.87 1.97
CA ASN A 183 14.64 15.73 1.90
C ASN A 183 14.10 14.49 2.64
N TYR A 184 12.77 14.36 2.74
CA TYR A 184 12.14 13.26 3.47
C TYR A 184 12.49 11.87 2.88
N SER A 185 12.68 11.78 1.56
CA SER A 185 13.16 10.57 0.89
C SER A 185 14.53 10.12 1.39
N THR A 186 15.45 11.06 1.67
CA THR A 186 16.76 10.78 2.24
C THR A 186 16.64 10.21 3.65
N VAL A 187 15.76 10.78 4.48
CA VAL A 187 15.52 10.28 5.85
C VAL A 187 14.94 8.87 5.82
N LEU A 188 13.94 8.60 4.97
CA LEU A 188 13.38 7.27 4.79
C LEU A 188 14.43 6.28 4.25
N SER A 189 15.31 6.74 3.36
CA SER A 189 16.41 5.95 2.83
C SER A 189 17.34 5.50 3.96
N ILE A 190 17.73 6.40 4.85
CA ILE A 190 18.57 6.12 6.03
C ILE A 190 17.89 5.11 6.97
N ILE A 191 16.62 5.34 7.33
CA ILE A 191 15.85 4.43 8.20
C ILE A 191 15.76 3.04 7.58
N LEU A 192 15.55 2.95 6.27
CA LEU A 192 15.53 1.68 5.55
C LEU A 192 16.86 0.93 5.70
N ARG A 193 18.01 1.62 5.65
CA ARG A 193 19.32 0.96 5.79
C ARG A 193 19.54 0.42 7.20
N LEU A 194 19.18 1.18 8.22
CA LEU A 194 19.24 0.71 9.61
C LEU A 194 18.36 -0.54 9.80
N ARG A 195 17.15 -0.55 9.22
CA ARG A 195 16.28 -1.73 9.24
C ARG A 195 16.86 -2.93 8.50
N GLN A 196 17.48 -2.71 7.34
CA GLN A 196 18.16 -3.77 6.59
C GLN A 196 19.30 -4.39 7.39
N ILE A 197 20.10 -3.60 8.11
CA ILE A 197 21.17 -4.10 8.98
C ILE A 197 20.61 -4.96 10.12
N CYS A 198 19.45 -4.58 10.68
CA CYS A 198 18.77 -5.39 11.69
C CYS A 198 18.21 -6.73 11.15
N ASP A 199 17.90 -6.80 9.86
CA ASP A 199 17.35 -7.99 9.23
C ASP A 199 18.46 -8.92 8.72
N ASP A 200 19.29 -8.43 7.77
CA ASP A 200 20.46 -9.11 7.22
C ASP A 200 21.32 -8.13 6.37
N ILE A 201 22.65 -8.13 6.58
CA ILE A 201 23.61 -7.28 5.85
C ILE A 201 23.54 -7.47 4.32
N SER A 202 23.18 -8.66 3.84
CA SER A 202 23.02 -8.95 2.42
C SER A 202 21.90 -8.13 1.76
N LEU A 203 20.98 -7.54 2.54
CA LEU A 203 19.95 -6.63 2.02
C LEU A 203 20.49 -5.21 1.76
N CYS A 204 21.67 -4.89 2.30
CA CYS A 204 22.31 -3.60 2.09
C CYS A 204 22.97 -3.50 0.69
N PRO A 205 23.10 -2.27 0.16
CA PRO A 205 23.88 -2.00 -1.05
C PRO A 205 25.32 -2.52 -0.96
N PRO A 206 25.98 -2.85 -2.09
CA PRO A 206 27.33 -3.41 -2.12
C PRO A 206 28.36 -2.57 -1.35
N GLU A 207 28.22 -1.24 -1.35
CA GLU A 207 29.14 -0.32 -0.67
C GLU A 207 29.12 -0.48 0.86
N LEU A 208 28.01 -0.97 1.41
CA LEU A 208 27.88 -1.27 2.85
C LEU A 208 28.32 -2.70 3.18
N ARG A 209 28.26 -3.62 2.20
CA ARG A 209 28.77 -4.99 2.37
C ARG A 209 30.29 -5.04 2.48
N SER A 210 31.01 -4.12 1.82
CA SER A 210 32.47 -4.04 1.92
C SER A 210 32.99 -3.69 3.31
N PHE A 211 32.16 -3.17 4.22
CA PHE A 211 32.52 -2.96 5.62
C PHE A 211 32.49 -4.25 6.45
N THR A 212 31.89 -5.33 5.94
CA THR A 212 31.64 -6.58 6.67
C THR A 212 32.57 -7.73 6.28
N THR A 213 33.33 -7.58 5.20
CA THR A 213 34.43 -8.48 4.89
C THR A 213 35.70 -7.99 5.57
N SER A 214 35.85 -8.28 6.86
CA SER A 214 37.16 -8.18 7.51
C SER A 214 38.13 -9.18 6.87
N THR A 215 39.39 -8.76 6.72
CA THR A 215 40.60 -9.59 6.63
C THR A 215 40.81 -10.45 5.37
N SER A 216 41.86 -10.06 4.63
CA SER A 216 42.70 -10.91 3.78
C SER A 216 42.10 -11.49 2.50
N ILE A 217 42.19 -10.74 1.39
CA ILE A 217 42.40 -11.36 0.08
C ILE A 217 43.53 -10.59 -0.60
N GLU A 218 44.63 -11.31 -0.81
CA GLU A 218 45.85 -10.87 -1.48
C GLU A 218 45.58 -10.40 -2.91
N ASP A 219 46.44 -9.50 -3.35
CA ASP A 219 46.63 -9.00 -4.71
C ASP A 219 46.66 -10.16 -5.73
N VAL A 220 45.63 -10.28 -6.57
CA VAL A 220 45.54 -11.32 -7.62
C VAL A 220 46.01 -10.79 -8.98
N THR A 221 46.97 -9.86 -8.97
CA THR A 221 47.66 -9.42 -10.21
C THR A 221 48.49 -10.53 -10.90
N GLY A 222 48.57 -11.75 -10.33
CA GLY A 222 49.45 -12.82 -10.82
C GLY A 222 48.83 -14.15 -11.26
N ARG A 223 47.49 -14.32 -11.34
CA ARG A 223 46.90 -15.64 -11.70
C ARG A 223 45.85 -15.56 -12.84
N PRO A 224 46.29 -15.59 -14.11
CA PRO A 224 45.42 -15.52 -15.27
C PRO A 224 44.66 -16.83 -15.61
N GLU A 225 44.85 -17.90 -14.84
CA GLU A 225 44.25 -19.23 -15.15
C GLU A 225 42.81 -19.41 -14.66
N LEU A 226 42.23 -18.43 -13.95
CA LEU A 226 40.86 -18.49 -13.42
C LEU A 226 39.81 -17.82 -14.32
N LEU A 227 40.10 -17.63 -15.61
CA LEU A 227 39.16 -17.14 -16.63
C LEU A 227 38.78 -18.22 -17.65
N GLN A 228 38.27 -19.35 -17.18
CA GLN A 228 37.47 -20.29 -17.99
C GLN A 228 36.13 -20.57 -17.32
#